data_AF-A0A941L3B3-F1
#
_entry.id   AF-A0A941L3B3-F1
#
_cell.length_a   1.000
_cell.length_b   1.000
_cell.length_c   1.000
_cell.angle_alpha   90.00
_cell.angle_beta   90.00
_cell.angle_gamma   90.00
#
_symmetry.space_group_name_H-M   'P 1'
#
loop_
_entity.id
_entity.type
_entity.pdbx_description
1 polymer ?
#
loop_
_entity_poly.entity_id
_entity_poly.type
_entity_poly.pdbx_seq_one_letter_code
_entity_poly.pdbx_strand_id
1 'polypeptide(L)' 'MSDAHRYYLRDIAFTIKERALDAKKDYQNSSENGKAFAEGYLAAYHHIINMMKNQAVSFNLDEKDICLDNFDPFKELIE' A
#
# COMPACT_ATOMS: atom_id res chain seq x y z
N MET A 1 -14.61 -11.36 15.20
CA MET A 1 -14.58 -11.19 13.73
C MET A 1 -14.75 -12.57 13.12
N SER A 2 -15.59 -12.77 12.10
CA SER A 2 -15.60 -14.06 11.40
C SER A 2 -14.33 -14.21 10.55
N ASP A 3 -13.96 -15.45 10.21
CA ASP A 3 -12.80 -15.72 9.37
C ASP A 3 -12.87 -14.98 8.03
N ALA A 4 -14.08 -14.86 7.45
CA ALA A 4 -14.31 -14.11 6.21
C ALA A 4 -13.86 -12.64 6.30
N HIS A 5 -14.17 -11.94 7.41
CA HIS A 5 -13.75 -10.55 7.57
C HIS A 5 -12.23 -10.42 7.76
N ARG A 6 -11.61 -11.38 8.47
CA ARG A 6 -10.15 -11.41 8.64
C ARG A 6 -9.45 -11.65 7.30
N TYR A 7 -9.95 -12.60 6.52
CA TYR A 7 -9.42 -12.86 5.18
C TYR A 7 -9.62 -11.69 4.23
N TYR A 8 -10.79 -11.04 4.27
CA TYR A 8 -11.04 -9.82 3.50
C TYR A 8 -10.03 -8.72 3.84
N LEU A 9 -9.78 -8.46 5.13
CA LEU A 9 -8.80 -7.46 5.56
C LEU A 9 -7.37 -7.78 5.08
N ARG A 10 -6.97 -9.06 5.18
CA ARG A 10 -5.67 -9.52 4.69
C ARG A 10 -5.54 -9.36 3.18
N ASP A 11 -6.56 -9.78 2.45
CA ASP A 11 -6.58 -9.77 0.99
C ASP A 11 -6.58 -8.35 0.43
N ILE A 12 -7.39 -7.44 1.00
CA ILE A 12 -7.42 -6.05 0.54
C ILE A 12 -6.09 -5.34 0.84
N ALA A 13 -5.48 -5.56 2.00
CA ALA A 13 -4.21 -4.95 2.35
C ALA A 13 -3.06 -5.50 1.48
N PHE A 14 -3.05 -6.80 1.24
CA PHE A 14 -2.13 -7.42 0.29
C PHE A 14 -2.31 -6.87 -1.13
N THR A 15 -3.55 -6.79 -1.62
CA THR A 15 -3.87 -6.27 -2.95
C THR A 15 -3.45 -4.80 -3.12
N ILE A 16 -3.66 -3.97 -2.09
CA ILE A 16 -3.23 -2.56 -2.11
C ILE A 16 -1.71 -2.47 -2.19
N LYS A 17 -0.98 -3.31 -1.44
CA LYS A 17 0.49 -3.38 -1.49
C LYS A 17 0.98 -3.75 -2.90
N GLU A 18 0.42 -4.80 -3.50
CA GLU A 18 0.80 -5.21 -4.86
C GLU A 18 0.54 -4.09 -5.88
N ARG A 19 -0.62 -3.44 -5.79
CA ARG A 19 -0.96 -2.31 -6.66
C ARG A 19 -0.05 -1.10 -6.46
N ALA A 20 0.43 -0.86 -5.25
CA ALA A 20 1.40 0.20 -4.97
C ALA A 20 2.75 -0.08 -5.64
N LEU A 21 3.21 -1.34 -5.59
CA LEU A 21 4.43 -1.77 -6.28
C LEU A 21 4.28 -1.67 -7.80
N ASP A 22 3.12 -2.01 -8.34
CA ASP A 22 2.85 -1.82 -9.77
C ASP A 22 2.80 -0.33 -10.15
N ALA A 23 2.21 0.52 -9.31
CA ALA A 23 2.23 1.98 -9.51
C ALA A 23 3.67 2.54 -9.52
N LYS A 24 4.59 1.98 -8.73
CA LYS A 24 6.02 2.35 -8.77
C LYS A 24 6.64 1.97 -10.11
N LYS A 25 6.38 0.77 -10.61
CA LYS A 25 6.85 0.33 -11.93
C LYS A 25 6.28 1.22 -13.03
N ASP A 26 5.00 1.56 -12.96
CA ASP A 26 4.34 2.44 -13.94
C ASP A 26 4.96 3.84 -13.92
N TYR A 27 5.24 4.40 -12.74
CA TYR A 27 5.95 5.67 -12.60
C TYR A 27 7.35 5.60 -13.22
N GLN A 28 8.13 4.56 -12.92
CA GLN A 28 9.47 4.37 -13.49
C GLN A 28 9.47 4.23 -15.01
N ASN A 29 8.41 3.68 -15.59
CA ASN A 29 8.27 3.47 -17.04
C ASN A 29 7.43 4.55 -17.74
N SER A 30 6.95 5.56 -17.03
CA SER A 30 6.05 6.58 -17.57
C SER A 30 6.77 7.54 -18.54
N SER A 31 6.08 7.88 -19.64
CA SER A 31 6.52 8.97 -20.52
C SER A 31 6.38 10.32 -19.83
N GLU A 32 7.09 11.34 -20.33
CA GLU A 32 7.07 12.70 -19.76
C GLU A 32 5.64 13.27 -19.59
N ASN A 33 4.76 13.03 -20.58
CA ASN A 33 3.37 13.48 -20.54
C ASN A 33 2.51 12.75 -19.49
N GLY A 34 2.89 11.54 -19.08
CA GLY A 34 2.18 10.73 -18.08
C GLY A 34 2.81 10.77 -16.69
N LYS A 35 4.02 11.31 -16.56
CA LYS A 35 4.85 11.21 -15.36
C LYS A 35 4.20 11.83 -14.12
N ALA A 36 3.62 13.02 -14.25
CA ALA A 36 2.95 13.70 -13.15
C ALA A 36 1.74 12.91 -12.62
N PHE A 37 0.97 12.26 -13.51
CA PHE A 37 -0.14 11.41 -13.10
C PHE A 37 0.36 10.15 -12.38
N ALA A 38 1.37 9.48 -12.94
CA ALA A 38 1.94 8.28 -12.33
C ALA A 38 2.58 8.56 -10.97
N GLU A 39 3.26 9.70 -10.82
CA GLU A 39 3.81 10.20 -9.55
C GLU A 39 2.70 10.44 -8.52
N GLY A 40 1.63 11.16 -8.90
CA GLY A 40 0.49 11.38 -8.01
C GLY A 40 -0.22 10.08 -7.59
N TYR A 41 -0.33 9.13 -8.51
CA TYR A 41 -0.92 7.82 -8.24
C TYR A 41 -0.06 6.98 -7.28
N LEU A 42 1.27 7.01 -7.43
CA LEU A 42 2.22 6.39 -6.50
C LEU A 42 2.17 7.03 -5.12
N ALA A 43 2.12 8.36 -5.05
CA ALA A 43 1.98 9.11 -3.79
C ALA A 43 0.68 8.76 -3.06
N ALA A 44 -0.42 8.56 -3.79
CA ALA A 44 -1.69 8.13 -3.19
C ALA A 44 -1.57 6.77 -2.48
N TYR A 45 -0.88 5.79 -3.07
CA TYR A 45 -0.64 4.50 -2.42
C TYR A 45 0.23 4.62 -1.17
N HIS A 46 1.28 5.45 -1.22
CA HIS A 46 2.10 5.74 -0.04
C HIS A 46 1.24 6.26 1.12
N HIS A 47 0.29 7.18 0.85
CA HIS A 47 -0.63 7.69 1.86
C HIS A 47 -1.62 6.63 2.36
N ILE A 48 -2.21 5.85 1.46
CA ILE A 48 -3.17 4.79 1.82
C ILE A 48 -2.51 3.76 2.73
N ILE A 49 -1.31 3.27 2.37
CA ILE A 49 -0.63 2.24 3.18
C ILE A 49 -0.23 2.81 4.55
N ASN A 50 0.32 4.02 4.61
CA ASN A 50 0.60 4.67 5.90
C ASN A 50 -0.66 4.83 6.76
N MET A 51 -1.79 5.22 6.16
CA MET A 51 -3.07 5.29 6.85
C MET A 51 -3.47 3.91 7.40
N MET A 52 -3.34 2.84 6.61
CA MET A 52 -3.66 1.47 7.04
C MET A 52 -2.78 1.01 8.21
N LYS A 53 -1.47 1.27 8.15
CA LYS A 53 -0.54 0.93 9.25
C LYS A 53 -0.88 1.71 10.54
N ASN A 54 -1.17 3.01 10.43
CA ASN A 54 -1.58 3.83 11.58
C ASN A 54 -2.92 3.38 12.19
N GLN A 55 -3.88 2.98 11.35
CA GLN A 55 -5.15 2.42 11.82
C GLN A 55 -4.93 1.07 12.51
N ALA A 56 -4.06 0.20 11.98
CA ALA A 56 -3.73 -1.08 12.63
C ALA A 56 -3.18 -0.86 14.06
N VAL A 57 -2.27 0.10 14.24
CA VAL A 57 -1.80 0.51 15.58
C VAL A 57 -2.97 0.98 16.47
N SER A 58 -3.85 1.82 15.94
CA SER A 58 -5.01 2.36 16.67
C SER A 58 -6.01 1.29 17.10
N PHE A 59 -6.15 0.21 16.32
CA PHE A 59 -6.99 -0.95 16.62
C PHE A 59 -6.25 -2.09 17.32
N ASN A 60 -4.99 -1.87 17.72
CA ASN A 60 -4.13 -2.88 18.35
C ASN A 60 -4.02 -4.18 17.52
N LEU A 61 -3.91 -4.03 16.19
CA LEU A 61 -3.67 -5.10 15.23
C LEU A 61 -2.17 -5.22 14.96
N ASP A 62 -1.65 -6.45 14.89
CA ASP A 62 -0.30 -6.72 14.40
C ASP A 62 -0.24 -6.43 12.89
N GLU A 63 0.85 -5.84 12.39
CA GLU A 63 1.04 -5.61 10.97
C GLU A 63 1.00 -6.92 10.15
N LYS A 64 1.35 -8.05 10.78
CA LYS A 64 1.22 -9.40 10.18
C LYS A 64 -0.22 -9.78 9.88
N ASP A 65 -1.17 -9.26 10.66
CA ASP A 65 -2.61 -9.52 10.45
C ASP A 65 -3.16 -8.73 9.26
N ILE A 66 -2.47 -7.68 8.82
CA ILE A 66 -2.79 -6.89 7.62
C ILE A 66 -1.76 -7.06 6.50
N CYS A 67 -0.85 -8.03 6.58
CA CYS A 67 0.12 -8.35 5.52
C CYS A 67 1.07 -7.20 5.12
N LEU A 68 1.34 -6.26 6.04
CA LEU A 68 2.16 -5.05 5.83
C LEU A 68 3.41 -4.99 6.73
N ASP A 69 3.72 -6.07 7.48
CA ASP A 69 4.80 -6.15 8.46
C ASP A 69 6.21 -5.97 7.86
N ASN A 70 6.41 -6.40 6.62
CA ASN A 70 7.69 -6.27 5.91
C ASN A 70 7.61 -5.24 4.78
N PHE A 71 6.76 -4.22 4.94
CA PHE A 71 6.60 -3.17 3.93
C PHE A 71 6.77 -1.79 4.57
N ASP A 72 7.82 -1.10 4.15
CA ASP A 72 8.11 0.30 4.51
C ASP A 72 7.68 1.19 3.33
N PRO A 73 6.54 1.91 3.42
CA PRO A 73 6.03 2.67 2.29
C PRO A 73 7.02 3.70 1.75
N PHE A 74 7.86 4.28 2.61
CA PHE A 74 8.82 5.29 2.18
C PHE A 74 9.93 4.65 1.34
N LYS A 75 10.57 3.60 1.86
CA LYS A 75 11.63 2.88 1.14
C LYS A 75 11.12 2.19 -0.11
N GLU A 76 9.92 1.60 -0.02
CA GLU A 76 9.38 0.78 -1.10
C GLU A 76 8.79 1.64 -2.22
N LEU A 77 8.28 2.84 -1.95
CA LEU A 77 7.55 3.65 -2.94
C LEU A 77 8.21 4.98 -3.30
N ILE A 78 9.04 5.55 -2.42
CA ILE A 78 9.66 6.87 -2.64
C ILE A 78 11.15 6.73 -3.01
N GLU A 79 11.89 5.86 -2.32
CA GLU A 79 13.30 5.56 -2.61
C GLU A 79 13.47 4.57 -3.77
#